data_AF-A0A2D7VTT6-F1
#
_entry.id   AF-A0A2D7VTT6-F1
#
_cell.length_a   1.000
_cell.length_b   1.000
_cell.length_c   1.000
_cell.angle_alpha   90.00
_cell.angle_beta   90.00
_cell.angle_gamma   90.00
#
_symmetry.space_group_name_H-M   'P 1'
#
loop_
_entity.id
_entity.type
_entity.pdbx_description
1 polymer ?
#
loop_
_entity_poly.entity_id
_entity_poly.type
_entity_poly.pdbx_seq_one_letter_code
_entity_poly.pdbx_strand_id
1 'polypeptide(L)'
;MNIWKRIRQLSLVQLSKFSWLFLKHPLLIFPTIRATKETFAICNERYGSTHHKSNKANAFRHALWNALICKKVYNLRKNKQKSVFWTQKVTDLYEKVTRNEQMDEAMDLHNNGVGRICFLNFLSKNEAEMVNFIQKKAENAKKVENLVEIQKSENQLVYLHD
;
A
#
# COMPACT_ATOMS: atom_id res chain seq x y z
N MET A 1 -14.02 -0.99 -7.35
CA MET A 1 -13.41 0.23 -7.93
C MET A 1 -13.18 0.04 -9.43
N ASN A 2 -13.57 1.00 -10.28
CA ASN A 2 -13.20 0.98 -11.69
C ASN A 2 -11.80 1.59 -11.86
N ILE A 3 -10.77 0.73 -11.97
CA ILE A 3 -9.36 1.16 -12.14
C ILE A 3 -9.22 2.14 -13.31
N TRP A 4 -10.01 1.98 -14.37
CA TRP A 4 -10.02 2.89 -15.52
C TRP A 4 -10.45 4.31 -15.16
N LYS A 5 -11.38 4.49 -14.21
CA LYS A 5 -11.78 5.84 -13.78
C LYS A 5 -10.64 6.57 -13.08
N ARG A 6 -9.85 5.88 -12.25
CA ARG A 6 -8.65 6.47 -11.61
C ARG A 6 -7.53 6.74 -12.61
N ILE A 7 -7.30 5.83 -13.56
CA ILE A 7 -6.28 6.04 -14.61
C ILE A 7 -6.63 7.26 -15.47
N ARG A 8 -7.91 7.47 -15.83
CA ARG A 8 -8.38 8.62 -16.60
C ARG A 8 -8.26 9.97 -15.87
N GLN A 9 -8.11 9.95 -14.55
CA GLN A 9 -7.89 11.16 -13.74
C GLN A 9 -6.41 11.57 -13.68
N LEU A 10 -5.49 10.71 -14.15
CA LEU A 10 -4.08 11.02 -14.21
C LEU A 10 -3.74 11.81 -15.48
N SER A 11 -2.95 12.88 -15.33
CA SER A 11 -2.34 13.63 -16.43
C SER A 11 -1.34 12.78 -17.22
N LEU A 12 -1.06 13.19 -18.46
CA LEU A 12 -0.09 12.53 -19.36
C LEU A 12 1.31 12.39 -18.73
N VAL A 13 1.72 13.36 -17.91
CA VAL A 13 3.00 13.32 -17.17
C VAL A 13 2.98 12.26 -16.05
N GLN A 14 1.85 12.07 -15.37
CA GLN A 14 1.71 11.03 -14.34
C GLN A 14 1.67 9.64 -14.99
N LEU A 15 0.97 9.51 -16.12
CA LEU A 15 0.93 8.28 -16.91
C LEU A 15 2.31 7.91 -17.45
N SER A 16 3.08 8.87 -17.98
CA SER A 16 4.43 8.60 -18.52
C SER A 16 5.41 8.10 -17.45
N LYS A 17 5.33 8.61 -16.22
CA LYS A 17 6.14 8.14 -15.09
C LYS A 17 5.85 6.67 -14.74
N PHE A 18 4.57 6.29 -14.68
CA PHE A 18 4.21 4.89 -14.48
C PHE A 18 4.66 4.01 -15.64
N SER A 19 4.41 4.44 -16.88
CA SER A 19 4.85 3.72 -18.07
C SER A 19 6.36 3.46 -18.04
N TRP A 20 7.17 4.46 -17.69
CA TRP A 20 8.63 4.30 -17.59
C TRP A 20 9.06 3.30 -16.50
N LEU A 21 8.42 3.33 -15.32
CA LEU A 21 8.72 2.37 -14.25
C LEU A 21 8.41 0.93 -14.66
N PHE A 22 7.27 0.72 -15.32
CA PHE A 22 6.83 -0.60 -15.76
C PHE A 22 7.57 -1.10 -17.00
N LEU A 23 8.01 -0.22 -17.91
CA LEU A 23 8.86 -0.60 -19.06
C LEU A 23 10.18 -1.23 -18.63
N LYS A 24 10.77 -0.79 -17.52
CA LYS A 24 11.99 -1.40 -16.96
C LYS A 24 11.76 -2.78 -16.33
N HIS A 25 10.51 -3.10 -15.96
CA HIS A 25 10.15 -4.31 -15.22
C HIS A 25 8.79 -4.89 -15.66
N PRO A 26 8.61 -5.25 -16.95
CA PRO A 26 7.30 -5.60 -17.50
C PRO A 26 6.68 -6.84 -16.83
N LEU A 27 7.49 -7.82 -16.45
CA LEU A 27 7.03 -9.03 -15.75
C LEU A 27 6.42 -8.74 -14.37
N LEU A 28 6.70 -7.56 -13.79
CA LEU A 28 6.18 -7.18 -12.48
C LEU A 28 4.83 -6.43 -12.56
N ILE A 29 4.35 -6.08 -13.76
CA ILE A 29 3.06 -5.42 -13.97
C ILE A 29 1.92 -6.31 -13.46
N PHE A 30 1.86 -7.56 -13.94
CA PHE A 30 0.78 -8.49 -13.61
C PHE A 30 0.67 -8.79 -12.10
N PRO A 31 1.75 -9.17 -11.38
CA PRO A 31 1.65 -9.39 -9.93
C PRO A 31 1.24 -8.12 -9.17
N THR A 32 1.70 -6.93 -9.59
CA THR A 32 1.26 -5.66 -9.00
C THR A 32 -0.24 -5.41 -9.22
N ILE A 33 -0.75 -5.57 -10.44
CA ILE A 33 -2.18 -5.39 -10.73
C ILE A 33 -3.03 -6.39 -9.94
N ARG A 34 -2.60 -7.65 -9.87
CA ARG A 34 -3.30 -8.69 -9.10
C ARG A 34 -3.35 -8.32 -7.62
N ALA A 35 -2.23 -7.90 -7.03
CA ALA A 35 -2.18 -7.44 -5.64
C ALA A 35 -3.13 -6.26 -5.42
N THR A 36 -3.10 -5.25 -6.28
CA THR A 36 -3.98 -4.08 -6.18
C THR A 36 -5.46 -4.48 -6.20
N LYS A 37 -5.88 -5.32 -7.16
CA LYS A 37 -7.28 -5.78 -7.25
C LYS A 37 -7.72 -6.50 -5.99
N GLU A 38 -6.86 -7.38 -5.48
CA GLU A 38 -7.13 -8.16 -4.28
C GLU A 38 -7.21 -7.30 -3.02
N THR A 39 -6.31 -6.33 -2.85
CA THR A 39 -6.40 -5.33 -1.77
C THR A 39 -7.74 -4.62 -1.80
N PHE A 40 -8.16 -4.10 -2.97
CA PHE A 40 -9.43 -3.40 -3.07
C PHE A 40 -10.62 -4.32 -2.81
N ALA A 41 -10.59 -5.58 -3.25
CA ALA A 41 -11.65 -6.54 -2.94
C ALA A 41 -11.81 -6.71 -1.42
N ILE A 42 -10.71 -7.03 -0.73
CA ILE A 42 -10.69 -7.22 0.74
C ILE A 42 -11.12 -5.94 1.47
N CYS A 43 -10.62 -4.77 1.06
CA CYS A 43 -10.98 -3.50 1.69
C CYS A 43 -12.46 -3.13 1.47
N ASN A 44 -13.01 -3.38 0.27
CA ASN A 44 -14.43 -3.12 0.00
C ASN A 44 -15.32 -4.05 0.82
N GLU A 45 -14.96 -5.33 0.92
CA GLU A 45 -15.68 -6.30 1.73
C GLU A 45 -15.71 -5.91 3.21
N ARG A 46 -14.56 -5.50 3.77
CA ARG A 46 -14.42 -5.22 5.21
C ARG A 46 -14.85 -3.82 5.64
N TYR A 47 -14.68 -2.83 4.78
CA TYR A 47 -14.80 -1.40 5.15
C TYR A 47 -15.67 -0.58 4.20
N GLY A 48 -16.28 -1.20 3.18
CA GLY A 48 -17.09 -0.48 2.19
C GLY A 48 -16.27 0.61 1.48
N SER A 49 -16.77 1.84 1.46
CA SER A 49 -16.10 2.99 0.85
C SER A 49 -15.20 3.77 1.81
N THR A 50 -15.18 3.44 3.10
CA THR A 50 -14.51 4.24 4.14
C THR A 50 -12.98 4.23 4.01
N HIS A 51 -12.38 3.18 3.42
CA HIS A 51 -10.93 3.10 3.17
C HIS A 51 -10.40 4.14 2.18
N HIS A 52 -11.27 4.96 1.59
CA HIS A 52 -10.90 6.11 0.78
C HIS A 52 -10.63 7.39 1.59
N LYS A 53 -10.92 7.41 2.90
CA LYS A 53 -10.66 8.52 3.84
C LYS A 53 -9.40 8.24 4.65
N SER A 54 -8.84 9.23 5.33
CA SER A 54 -7.58 9.11 6.09
C SER A 54 -7.76 8.52 7.49
N ASN A 55 -8.46 7.38 7.55
CA ASN A 55 -8.85 6.68 8.77
C ASN A 55 -8.22 5.28 8.87
N LYS A 56 -8.58 4.53 9.92
CA LYS A 56 -8.06 3.17 10.16
C LYS A 56 -8.24 2.22 8.96
N ALA A 57 -9.32 2.36 8.19
CA ALA A 57 -9.57 1.53 7.01
C ALA A 57 -8.59 1.84 5.87
N ASN A 58 -8.18 3.10 5.72
CA ASN A 58 -7.12 3.48 4.78
C ASN A 58 -5.74 3.00 5.26
N ALA A 59 -5.43 3.14 6.56
CA ALA A 59 -4.20 2.61 7.12
C ALA A 59 -4.05 1.10 6.84
N PHE A 60 -5.14 0.34 7.02
CA PHE A 60 -5.24 -1.06 6.62
C PHE A 60 -4.97 -1.25 5.11
N ARG A 61 -5.64 -0.47 4.25
CA ARG A 61 -5.49 -0.55 2.79
C ARG A 61 -4.04 -0.39 2.35
N HIS A 62 -3.36 0.66 2.81
CA HIS A 62 -1.97 0.96 2.42
C HIS A 62 -0.99 -0.13 2.88
N ALA A 63 -1.16 -0.61 4.11
CA ALA A 63 -0.36 -1.70 4.65
C ALA A 63 -0.60 -3.01 3.89
N LEU A 64 -1.87 -3.38 3.67
CA LEU A 64 -2.25 -4.58 2.93
C LEU A 64 -1.75 -4.53 1.48
N TRP A 65 -1.87 -3.37 0.83
CA TRP A 65 -1.41 -3.18 -0.54
C TRP A 65 0.08 -3.48 -0.70
N ASN A 66 0.90 -2.91 0.19
CA ASN A 66 2.34 -3.15 0.20
C ASN A 66 2.66 -4.62 0.49
N ALA A 67 1.98 -5.21 1.47
CA ALA A 67 2.21 -6.60 1.85
C ALA A 67 1.89 -7.57 0.69
N LEU A 68 0.78 -7.37 -0.02
CA LEU A 68 0.37 -8.20 -1.16
C LEU A 68 1.23 -8.00 -2.40
N ILE A 69 1.64 -6.76 -2.73
CA ILE A 69 2.59 -6.55 -3.84
C ILE A 69 3.90 -7.30 -3.54
N CYS A 70 4.44 -7.13 -2.32
CA CYS A 70 5.65 -7.85 -1.90
C CYS A 70 5.48 -9.37 -2.04
N LYS A 71 4.38 -9.95 -1.54
CA LYS A 71 4.14 -11.40 -1.61
C LYS A 71 4.06 -11.90 -3.05
N LYS A 72 3.31 -11.21 -3.92
CA LYS A 72 3.12 -11.66 -5.31
C LYS A 72 4.38 -11.48 -6.14
N VAL A 73 5.14 -10.42 -5.91
CA VAL A 73 6.46 -10.21 -6.55
C VAL A 73 7.48 -11.22 -6.03
N TYR A 74 7.44 -11.55 -4.74
CA TYR A 74 8.27 -12.60 -4.14
C TYR A 74 7.95 -13.97 -4.74
N ASN A 75 6.68 -14.29 -4.96
CA ASN A 75 6.30 -15.55 -5.59
C ASN A 75 6.91 -15.72 -6.98
N LEU A 76 7.09 -14.62 -7.73
CA LEU A 76 7.72 -14.61 -9.05
C LEU A 76 9.25 -14.55 -8.99
N ARG A 77 9.83 -13.69 -8.14
CA ARG A 77 11.27 -13.38 -8.12
C ARG A 77 12.08 -14.21 -7.12
N LYS A 78 11.40 -14.83 -6.15
CA LYS A 78 11.98 -15.57 -5.00
C LYS A 78 13.06 -14.79 -4.26
N ASN A 79 12.95 -13.46 -4.22
CA ASN A 79 13.92 -12.57 -3.58
C ASN A 79 13.21 -11.51 -2.74
N LYS A 80 13.43 -11.54 -1.43
CA LYS A 80 12.77 -10.68 -0.44
C LYS A 80 13.08 -9.20 -0.68
N GLN A 81 14.36 -8.85 -0.81
CA GLN A 81 14.83 -7.48 -0.98
C GLN A 81 14.32 -6.86 -2.28
N LYS A 82 14.41 -7.58 -3.41
CA LYS A 82 13.88 -7.11 -4.70
C LYS A 82 12.36 -6.90 -4.66
N SER A 83 11.64 -7.70 -3.88
CA SER A 83 10.19 -7.57 -3.72
C SER A 83 9.82 -6.32 -2.91
N VAL A 84 10.52 -6.08 -1.80
CA VAL A 84 10.35 -4.86 -0.99
C VAL A 84 10.68 -3.61 -1.79
N PHE A 85 11.83 -3.60 -2.50
CA PHE A 85 12.29 -2.46 -3.28
C PHE A 85 11.36 -2.13 -4.45
N TRP A 86 10.88 -3.16 -5.16
CA TRP A 86 9.89 -2.95 -6.22
C TRP A 86 8.60 -2.36 -5.67
N THR A 87 8.09 -2.93 -4.57
CA THR A 87 6.87 -2.45 -3.93
C THR A 87 6.99 -0.99 -3.53
N GLN A 88 8.07 -0.64 -2.82
CA GLN A 88 8.34 0.74 -2.43
C GLN A 88 8.37 1.68 -3.64
N LYS A 89 9.10 1.33 -4.71
CA LYS A 89 9.13 2.15 -5.93
C LYS A 89 7.75 2.40 -6.53
N VAL A 90 6.89 1.38 -6.57
CA VAL A 90 5.54 1.48 -7.12
C VAL A 90 4.66 2.36 -6.23
N THR A 91 4.69 2.14 -4.92
CA THR A 91 3.80 2.85 -3.99
C THR A 91 4.25 4.28 -3.75
N ASP A 92 5.55 4.53 -3.62
CA ASP A 92 6.09 5.89 -3.45
C ASP A 92 5.84 6.72 -4.72
N LEU A 93 5.95 6.11 -5.91
CA LEU A 93 5.58 6.79 -7.14
C LEU A 93 4.08 7.11 -7.15
N TYR A 94 3.23 6.17 -6.73
CA TYR A 94 1.78 6.35 -6.67
C TYR A 94 1.39 7.54 -5.79
N GLU A 95 1.88 7.62 -4.54
CA GLU A 95 1.55 8.76 -3.66
C GLU A 95 2.02 10.09 -4.27
N LYS A 96 3.23 10.11 -4.85
CA LYS A 96 3.77 11.31 -5.50
C LYS A 96 2.95 11.77 -6.70
N VAL A 97 2.33 10.86 -7.44
CA VAL A 97 1.47 11.26 -8.57
C VAL A 97 0.04 11.57 -8.15
N THR A 98 -0.49 11.05 -7.06
CA THR A 98 -1.87 11.39 -6.64
C THR A 98 -1.99 12.78 -6.02
N ARG A 99 -0.88 13.41 -5.61
CA ARG A 99 -0.83 14.78 -5.04
C ARG A 99 -1.76 14.97 -3.85
N ASN A 100 -1.64 14.09 -2.86
CA ASN A 100 -2.37 14.23 -1.60
C ASN A 100 -1.85 15.46 -0.82
N GLU A 101 -2.58 15.88 0.21
CA GLU A 101 -2.04 16.84 1.18
C GLU A 101 -0.83 16.22 1.91
N GLN A 102 0.06 17.08 2.42
CA GLN A 102 1.33 16.64 3.01
C GLN A 102 1.16 15.63 4.15
N MET A 103 0.12 15.81 4.97
CA MET A 103 -0.15 14.93 6.12
C MET A 103 -0.67 13.56 5.68
N ASP A 104 -1.57 13.53 4.70
CA ASP A 104 -2.09 12.31 4.08
C ASP A 104 -0.99 11.51 3.38
N GLU A 105 -0.14 12.18 2.60
CA GLU A 105 1.02 11.53 1.96
C GLU A 105 1.97 10.94 3.00
N ALA A 106 2.26 11.67 4.09
CA ALA A 106 3.12 11.16 5.16
C ALA A 106 2.53 9.94 5.87
N MET A 107 1.23 9.96 6.17
CA MET A 107 0.50 8.83 6.75
C MET A 107 0.52 7.61 5.80
N ASP A 108 0.21 7.82 4.52
CA ASP A 108 0.18 6.78 3.50
C ASP A 108 1.57 6.14 3.30
N LEU A 109 2.63 6.96 3.20
CA LEU A 109 4.02 6.48 3.09
C LEU A 109 4.47 5.69 4.32
N HIS A 110 4.11 6.13 5.53
CA HIS A 110 4.38 5.41 6.77
C HIS A 110 3.70 4.04 6.79
N ASN A 111 2.39 4.02 6.53
CA ASN A 111 1.59 2.80 6.51
C ASN A 111 2.04 1.83 5.39
N ASN A 112 2.48 2.38 4.25
CA ASN A 112 3.12 1.61 3.18
C ASN A 112 4.38 0.89 3.71
N GLY A 113 5.23 1.59 4.46
CA GLY A 113 6.42 1.02 5.13
C GLY A 113 6.07 -0.12 6.08
N VAL A 114 5.09 0.09 6.98
CA VAL A 114 4.62 -0.94 7.91
C VAL A 114 4.10 -2.18 7.18
N GLY A 115 3.41 -2.01 6.04
CA GLY A 115 2.98 -3.13 5.19
C GLY A 115 4.13 -3.97 4.65
N ARG A 116 5.23 -3.34 4.22
CA ARG A 116 6.44 -4.04 3.76
C ARG A 116 7.12 -4.83 4.89
N ILE A 117 7.12 -4.27 6.11
CA ILE A 117 7.61 -4.97 7.32
C ILE A 117 6.72 -6.17 7.64
N CYS A 118 5.40 -6.02 7.55
CA CYS A 118 4.47 -7.14 7.75
C CYS A 118 4.75 -8.29 6.78
N PHE A 119 5.03 -8.00 5.51
CA PHE A 119 5.44 -9.03 4.56
C PHE A 119 6.69 -9.79 5.01
N LEU A 120 7.74 -9.09 5.46
CA LEU A 120 8.98 -9.73 5.91
C LEU A 120 8.74 -10.66 7.12
N ASN A 121 7.86 -10.26 8.04
CA ASN A 121 7.52 -11.05 9.22
C ASN A 121 6.63 -12.27 8.90
N PHE A 122 6.01 -12.33 7.71
CA PHE A 122 5.04 -13.36 7.31
C PHE A 122 5.45 -14.13 6.03
N LEU A 123 6.74 -14.16 5.72
CA LEU A 123 7.26 -14.80 4.50
C LEU A 123 6.89 -16.29 4.37
N SER A 124 7.05 -17.06 5.44
CA SER A 124 6.74 -18.49 5.52
C SER A 124 5.27 -18.79 5.83
N LYS A 125 4.50 -17.75 6.17
CA LYS A 125 3.10 -17.86 6.59
C LYS A 125 2.16 -17.76 5.40
N ASN A 126 0.92 -18.23 5.60
CA ASN A 126 -0.11 -18.13 4.58
C ASN A 126 -0.59 -16.68 4.43
N GLU A 127 -1.18 -16.34 3.27
CA GLU A 127 -1.60 -14.97 2.97
C GLU A 127 -2.72 -14.49 3.90
N ALA A 128 -3.64 -15.38 4.31
CA ALA A 128 -4.75 -15.06 5.20
C ALA A 128 -4.29 -14.64 6.61
N GLU A 129 -3.27 -15.29 7.16
CA GLU A 129 -2.64 -14.95 8.43
C GLU A 129 -2.03 -13.54 8.40
N MET A 130 -1.35 -13.21 7.29
CA MET A 130 -0.79 -11.87 7.09
C MET A 130 -1.89 -10.82 7.00
N VAL A 131 -2.96 -11.10 6.25
CA VAL A 131 -4.13 -10.20 6.13
C VAL A 131 -4.77 -9.95 7.50
N ASN A 132 -5.01 -11.02 8.27
CA ASN A 132 -5.60 -10.92 9.61
C ASN A 132 -4.68 -10.20 10.60
N PHE A 133 -3.37 -10.40 10.49
CA PHE A 133 -2.40 -9.66 11.30
C PHE A 133 -2.44 -8.16 11.01
N ILE A 134 -2.45 -7.78 9.72
CA ILE A 134 -2.54 -6.36 9.32
C ILE A 134 -3.87 -5.75 9.77
N GLN A 135 -4.97 -6.51 9.73
CA GLN A 135 -6.27 -6.06 10.25
C GLN A 135 -6.19 -5.72 11.74
N LYS A 136 -5.64 -6.62 12.56
CA LYS A 136 -5.43 -6.38 13.99
C LYS A 136 -4.54 -5.17 14.25
N LYS A 137 -3.52 -4.93 13.41
CA LYS A 137 -2.70 -3.72 13.50
C LYS A 137 -3.50 -2.46 13.19
N ALA A 138 -4.45 -2.52 12.26
CA ALA A 138 -5.28 -1.37 11.89
C ALA A 138 -6.32 -1.05 12.98
N GLU A 139 -6.89 -2.06 13.64
CA GLU A 139 -7.77 -1.89 14.80
C GLU A 139 -7.07 -1.10 15.92
N ASN A 140 -5.78 -1.42 16.15
CA ASN A 140 -4.88 -0.79 17.11
C ASN A 140 -4.03 0.36 16.51
N ALA A 141 -4.43 0.91 15.37
CA ALA A 141 -3.73 2.04 14.76
C ALA A 141 -3.82 3.27 15.66
N LYS A 142 -2.78 4.11 15.62
CA LYS A 142 -2.67 5.32 16.42
C LYS A 142 -3.17 6.53 15.63
N LYS A 143 -4.04 7.33 16.23
CA LYS A 143 -4.39 8.65 15.69
C LYS A 143 -3.20 9.58 15.87
N VAL A 144 -2.85 10.33 14.84
CA VAL A 144 -1.71 11.26 14.85
C VAL A 144 -2.14 12.63 14.34
N GLU A 145 -1.55 13.67 14.91
CA GLU A 145 -1.92 15.06 14.61
C GLU A 145 -0.81 15.84 13.87
N ASN A 146 0.41 15.31 13.84
CA ASN A 146 1.55 15.96 13.21
C ASN A 146 2.62 14.97 12.71
N LEU A 147 3.54 15.47 11.88
CA LEU A 147 4.61 14.67 11.26
C LEU A 147 5.56 14.03 12.29
N VAL A 148 5.78 14.70 13.42
CA VAL A 148 6.66 14.18 14.49
C VAL A 148 6.05 12.93 15.11
N GLU A 149 4.74 12.89 15.30
CA GLU A 149 4.04 11.70 15.80
C GLU A 149 4.06 10.54 14.80
N ILE A 150 3.95 10.81 13.50
CA ILE A 150 4.13 9.79 12.45
C ILE A 150 5.54 9.18 12.58
N GLN A 151 6.58 10.02 12.61
CA GLN A 151 7.98 9.57 12.69
C GLN A 151 8.27 8.74 13.94
N LYS A 152 7.63 9.05 15.08
CA LYS A 152 7.76 8.30 16.33
C LYS A 152 6.95 7.00 16.38
N SER A 153 6.04 6.77 15.43
CA SER A 153 5.12 5.62 15.45
C SER A 153 5.74 4.37 14.83
N GLU A 154 6.89 3.94 15.35
CA GLU A 154 7.66 2.82 14.81
C GLU A 154 6.83 1.53 14.73
N ASN A 155 6.76 0.93 13.53
CA ASN A 155 6.05 -0.32 13.26
C ASN A 155 4.55 -0.34 13.65
N GLN A 156 3.95 0.81 13.97
CA GLN A 156 2.53 0.98 14.25
C GLN A 156 1.84 1.66 13.06
N LEU A 157 0.63 1.21 12.71
CA LEU A 157 -0.18 1.91 11.72
C LEU A 157 -0.71 3.22 12.31
N VAL A 158 -0.81 4.26 11.49
CA VAL A 158 -1.27 5.58 11.90
C VAL A 158 -2.44 6.05 11.04
N TYR A 159 -3.28 6.94 11.59
CA TYR A 159 -4.43 7.51 10.90
C TYR A 159 -4.71 8.95 11.34
N LEU A 160 -5.47 9.73 10.57
CA LEU A 160 -5.74 11.16 10.83
C LEU A 160 -7.16 11.42 11.34
N HIS A 161 -8.14 10.68 10.81
CA HIS A 161 -9.56 10.89 11.10
C HIS A 161 -10.23 9.59 11.54
N ASP A 162 -11.22 9.68 12.42
CA ASP A 162 -11.98 8.50 12.84
C ASP A 162 -12.91 7.96 11.73
#